data_AF-G4RJX7-F1
#
_entry.id   AF-G4RJX7-F1
#
_cell.length_a   1.000
_cell.length_b   1.000
_cell.length_c   1.000
_cell.angle_alpha   90.00
_cell.angle_beta   90.00
_cell.angle_gamma   90.00
#
_symmetry.space_group_name_H-M   'P 1'
#
loop_
_entity.id
_entity.type
_entity.pdbx_description
1 polymer ?
#
loop_
_entity_poly.entity_id
_entity_poly.type
_entity_poly.pdbx_seq_one_letter_code
_entity_poly.pdbx_strand_id
1 'polypeptide(L)'
;MPRSYFYEIYRAFKEDRYEDGLNLASQRRFRITAAAFRKIYNSIVKPLEYIATGKITDPIPLAAGLARLDIVIEYQKNRGVLQQELAEGIKAALAEIRQDVVRKNLQNAKKEAEALKLALDAVLAYQIVGGRRREEEEEWL
;
A
#
# COMPACT_ATOMS: atom_id res chain seq x y z
N MET A 1 -13.70 -11.42 -2.08
CA MET A 1 -13.09 -10.74 -0.91
C MET A 1 -13.81 -9.43 -0.70
N PRO A 2 -14.04 -8.96 0.53
CA PRO A 2 -14.66 -7.66 0.74
C PRO A 2 -13.81 -6.59 0.06
N ARG A 3 -14.45 -5.69 -0.70
CA ARG A 3 -13.79 -4.62 -1.44
C ARG A 3 -13.16 -3.66 -0.45
N SER A 4 -11.86 -3.82 -0.18
CA SER A 4 -11.09 -2.81 0.53
C SER A 4 -11.01 -1.57 -0.35
N TYR A 5 -11.32 -0.42 0.22
CA TYR A 5 -11.15 0.89 -0.39
C TYR A 5 -9.69 1.14 -0.76
N PHE A 6 -8.75 0.76 0.10
CA PHE A 6 -7.33 0.83 -0.24
C PHE A 6 -7.01 -0.01 -1.48
N TYR A 7 -7.55 -1.23 -1.56
CA TYR A 7 -7.35 -2.10 -2.70
C TYR A 7 -7.94 -1.50 -3.99
N GLU A 8 -9.04 -0.75 -3.92
CA GLU A 8 -9.58 -0.04 -5.08
C GLU A 8 -8.65 1.07 -5.60
N ILE A 9 -8.01 1.83 -4.70
CA ILE A 9 -6.96 2.80 -5.06
C ILE A 9 -5.80 2.09 -5.77
N TYR A 10 -5.29 1.01 -5.16
CA TYR A 10 -4.22 0.19 -5.74
C TYR A 10 -4.60 -0.35 -7.13
N ARG A 11 -5.80 -0.90 -7.27
CA ARG A 11 -6.29 -1.45 -8.54
C ARG A 11 -6.35 -0.39 -9.62
N ALA A 12 -6.80 0.83 -9.29
CA ALA A 12 -6.83 1.94 -10.25
C ALA A 12 -5.42 2.24 -10.79
N PHE A 13 -4.42 2.33 -9.92
CA PHE A 13 -3.03 2.51 -10.36
C PHE A 13 -2.48 1.30 -11.14
N LYS A 14 -2.82 0.08 -10.75
CA LYS A 14 -2.42 -1.14 -11.48
C LYS A 14 -3.00 -1.19 -12.90
N GLU A 15 -4.18 -0.62 -13.09
CA GLU A 15 -4.89 -0.53 -14.36
C GLU A 15 -4.53 0.75 -15.15
N ASP A 16 -3.49 1.47 -14.74
CA ASP A 16 -3.03 2.75 -15.35
C ASP A 16 -4.09 3.87 -15.33
N ARG A 17 -5.12 3.73 -14.49
CA ARG A 17 -6.16 4.75 -14.25
C ARG A 17 -5.72 5.71 -13.15
N TYR A 18 -4.67 6.49 -13.42
CA TYR A 18 -4.02 7.34 -12.43
C TYR A 18 -4.96 8.37 -11.81
N GLU A 19 -5.75 9.08 -12.63
CA GLU A 19 -6.70 10.08 -12.14
C GLU A 19 -7.76 9.47 -11.21
N ASP A 20 -8.26 8.28 -11.55
CA ASP A 20 -9.19 7.56 -10.69
C ASP A 20 -8.55 7.18 -9.35
N GLY A 21 -7.29 6.71 -9.38
CA GLY A 21 -6.54 6.39 -8.17
C GLY A 21 -6.32 7.60 -7.26
N LEU A 22 -5.95 8.74 -7.82
CA LEU A 22 -5.77 10.00 -7.10
C LEU A 22 -7.10 10.51 -6.52
N ASN A 23 -8.17 10.48 -7.31
CA ASN A 23 -9.50 10.87 -6.88
C ASN A 23 -9.99 9.99 -5.72
N LEU A 24 -9.88 8.66 -5.84
CA LEU A 24 -10.19 7.73 -4.75
C LEU A 24 -9.34 8.01 -3.51
N ALA A 25 -8.04 8.25 -3.65
CA ALA A 25 -7.20 8.59 -2.50
C ALA A 25 -7.67 9.87 -1.78
N SER A 26 -8.30 10.82 -2.47
CA SER A 26 -8.77 12.08 -1.90
C SER A 26 -10.13 12.02 -1.18
N GLN A 27 -10.97 11.03 -1.50
CA GLN A 27 -12.40 11.02 -1.13
C GLN A 27 -12.70 10.49 0.28
N ARG A 28 -11.89 9.56 0.79
CA ARG A 28 -12.12 8.92 2.10
C ARG A 28 -10.85 9.00 2.92
N ARG A 29 -10.97 9.05 4.26
CA ARG A 29 -9.82 9.02 5.17
C ARG A 29 -9.80 7.73 5.98
N PHE A 30 -8.63 7.10 6.05
CA PHE A 30 -8.35 6.11 7.09
C PHE A 30 -8.12 6.81 8.43
N ARG A 31 -8.69 6.28 9.51
CA ARG A 31 -8.42 6.76 10.86
C ARG A 31 -7.10 6.16 11.35
N ILE A 32 -5.98 6.77 10.96
CA ILE A 32 -4.64 6.34 11.35
C ILE A 32 -3.73 7.56 11.51
N THR A 33 -2.82 7.52 12.50
CA THR A 33 -1.85 8.60 12.67
C THR A 33 -0.73 8.48 11.64
N ALA A 34 -0.13 9.61 11.26
CA ALA A 34 1.01 9.63 10.35
C ALA A 34 2.19 8.77 10.86
N ALA A 35 2.43 8.76 12.17
CA ALA A 35 3.48 7.95 12.78
C ALA A 35 3.18 6.45 12.65
N ALA A 36 1.94 6.03 12.89
CA ALA A 36 1.52 4.64 12.73
C ALA A 36 1.62 4.18 11.27
N PHE A 37 1.15 5.00 10.33
CA PHE A 37 1.23 4.68 8.90
C PHE A 37 2.67 4.61 8.40
N ARG A 38 3.54 5.57 8.79
CA ARG A 38 4.95 5.58 8.39
C ARG A 38 5.72 4.34 8.81
N LYS A 39 5.39 3.73 9.95
CA LYS A 39 6.01 2.45 10.38
C LYS A 39 5.78 1.35 9.35
N ILE A 40 4.58 1.26 8.80
CA ILE A 40 4.22 0.25 7.79
C ILE A 40 4.76 0.63 6.42
N TYR A 41 4.56 1.90 6.01
CA TYR A 41 5.07 2.45 4.76
C TYR A 41 6.58 2.18 4.58
N ASN A 42 7.40 2.53 5.57
CA ASN A 42 8.85 2.37 5.48
C ASN A 42 9.29 0.90 5.38
N SER A 43 8.53 -0.02 5.99
CA SER A 43 8.81 -1.46 5.90
C SER A 43 8.44 -2.04 4.53
N ILE A 44 7.43 -1.50 3.87
CA ILE A 44 6.92 -2.02 2.59
C ILE A 44 7.67 -1.41 1.39
N VAL A 45 7.91 -0.10 1.40
CA VAL A 45 8.35 0.63 0.21
C VAL A 45 9.71 0.17 -0.30
N LYS A 46 10.66 -0.13 0.59
CA LYS A 46 12.00 -0.61 0.18
C LYS A 46 11.92 -1.93 -0.63
N PRO A 47 11.22 -2.98 -0.17
CA PRO A 47 10.93 -4.15 -0.98
C PRO A 47 10.26 -3.83 -2.34
N LEU A 48 9.30 -2.92 -2.37
CA LEU A 48 8.63 -2.54 -3.63
C LEU A 48 9.57 -1.85 -4.61
N GLU A 49 10.41 -0.93 -4.13
CA GLU A 49 11.43 -0.26 -4.95
C GLU A 49 12.42 -1.25 -5.53
N TYR A 50 12.86 -2.23 -4.74
CA TYR A 50 13.73 -3.30 -5.23
C TYR A 50 13.06 -4.10 -6.36
N ILE A 51 11.78 -4.47 -6.18
CA ILE A 51 11.00 -5.15 -7.23
C ILE A 51 10.85 -4.27 -8.48
N ALA A 52 10.57 -2.98 -8.29
CA ALA A 52 10.38 -2.03 -9.38
C ALA A 52 11.65 -1.83 -10.23
N THR A 53 12.85 -2.02 -9.65
CA THR A 53 14.10 -1.98 -10.42
C THR A 53 14.21 -3.11 -11.46
N GLY A 54 13.42 -4.18 -11.32
CA GLY A 54 13.47 -5.36 -12.19
C GLY A 54 14.72 -6.23 -11.99
N LYS A 55 15.60 -5.92 -11.02
CA LYS A 55 16.85 -6.64 -10.75
C LYS A 55 16.65 -7.86 -9.84
N ILE A 56 15.56 -8.59 -10.01
CA ILE A 56 15.22 -9.75 -9.17
C ILE A 56 16.11 -10.92 -9.59
N THR A 57 17.10 -11.25 -8.76
CA THR A 57 18.05 -12.35 -9.01
C THR A 57 17.54 -13.70 -8.50
N ASP A 58 16.85 -13.70 -7.36
CA ASP A 58 16.23 -14.90 -6.78
C ASP A 58 14.82 -14.58 -6.26
N PRO A 59 13.76 -15.21 -6.81
CA PRO A 59 12.39 -14.97 -6.38
C PRO A 59 12.06 -15.56 -4.99
N ILE A 60 12.81 -16.55 -4.49
CA ILE A 60 12.46 -17.24 -3.24
C ILE A 60 12.67 -16.33 -2.01
N PRO A 61 13.86 -15.73 -1.79
CA PRO A 61 14.08 -14.81 -0.66
C PRO A 61 13.14 -13.60 -0.72
N LEU A 62 12.85 -13.11 -1.94
CA LEU A 62 11.94 -12.01 -2.16
C LEU A 62 10.50 -12.37 -1.76
N ALA A 63 9.99 -13.52 -2.21
CA ALA A 63 8.66 -14.00 -1.84
C ALA A 63 8.54 -14.24 -0.33
N ALA A 64 9.59 -14.76 0.32
CA ALA A 64 9.66 -14.90 1.77
C ALA A 64 9.64 -13.53 2.48
N GLY A 65 10.34 -12.54 1.94
CA GLY A 65 10.30 -11.15 2.42
C GLY A 65 8.89 -10.55 2.35
N LEU A 66 8.19 -10.73 1.23
CA LEU A 66 6.80 -10.28 1.07
C LEU A 66 5.85 -11.00 2.04
N ALA A 67 6.03 -12.31 2.27
CA ALA A 67 5.25 -13.04 3.27
C ALA A 67 5.51 -12.54 4.70
N ARG A 68 6.76 -12.14 5.00
CA ARG A 68 7.09 -11.52 6.30
C ARG A 68 6.39 -10.17 6.48
N LEU A 69 6.22 -9.37 5.42
CA LEU A 69 5.44 -8.14 5.48
C LEU A 69 3.97 -8.40 5.81
N ASP A 70 3.36 -9.43 5.21
CA ASP A 70 1.97 -9.82 5.54
C ASP A 70 1.83 -10.11 7.05
N ILE A 71 2.78 -10.83 7.65
CA ILE A 71 2.80 -11.12 9.09
C ILE A 71 2.90 -9.83 9.91
N VAL A 72 3.77 -8.89 9.50
CA VAL A 72 3.93 -7.60 10.20
C VAL A 72 2.65 -6.77 10.11
N ILE A 73 2.00 -6.73 8.95
CA ILE A 73 0.74 -5.99 8.77
C ILE A 73 -0.37 -6.61 9.62
N GLU A 74 -0.47 -7.94 9.63
CA GLU A 74 -1.44 -8.67 10.46
C GLU A 74 -1.23 -8.38 11.96
N TYR A 75 0.02 -8.36 12.41
CA TYR A 75 0.36 -8.00 13.79
C TYR A 75 -0.06 -6.56 14.13
N GLN A 76 0.24 -5.58 13.27
CA GLN A 76 -0.11 -4.17 13.52
C GLN A 76 -1.63 -3.94 13.45
N LYS A 77 -2.33 -4.68 12.60
CA LYS A 77 -3.80 -4.73 12.56
C LYS A 77 -4.36 -5.19 13.91
N ASN A 78 -3.89 -6.32 14.42
CA ASN A 78 -4.38 -6.90 15.67
C ASN A 78 -4.02 -6.05 16.91
N ARG A 79 -3.01 -5.19 16.81
CA ARG A 79 -2.68 -4.19 17.84
C ARG A 79 -3.51 -2.90 17.77
N GLY A 80 -4.41 -2.78 16.80
CA GLY A 80 -5.18 -1.55 16.56
C GLY A 80 -4.35 -0.38 16.01
N VAL A 81 -3.13 -0.65 15.54
CA VAL A 81 -2.25 0.39 14.95
C VAL A 81 -2.66 0.68 13.51
N LEU A 82 -3.14 -0.34 12.79
CA LEU A 82 -3.58 -0.22 11.41
C LEU A 82 -5.04 -0.64 11.29
N GLN A 83 -5.84 0.18 10.60
CA GLN A 83 -7.25 -0.10 10.38
C GLN A 83 -7.43 -1.40 9.59
N GLN A 84 -8.38 -2.26 9.98
CA GLN A 84 -8.59 -3.57 9.37
C GLN A 84 -8.72 -3.51 7.84
N GLU A 85 -9.52 -2.58 7.34
CA GLU A 85 -9.75 -2.48 5.89
C GLU A 85 -8.48 -2.07 5.11
N LEU A 86 -7.69 -1.15 5.66
CA LEU A 86 -6.37 -0.80 5.10
C LEU A 86 -5.41 -1.99 5.14
N ALA A 87 -5.42 -2.77 6.23
CA ALA A 87 -4.56 -3.95 6.39
C ALA A 87 -4.85 -4.99 5.31
N GLU A 88 -6.12 -5.35 5.15
CA GLU A 88 -6.52 -6.36 4.18
C GLU A 88 -6.26 -5.89 2.75
N GLY A 89 -6.44 -4.59 2.46
CA GLY A 89 -6.11 -4.03 1.14
C GLY A 89 -4.63 -4.13 0.79
N ILE A 90 -3.75 -3.76 1.72
CA ILE A 90 -2.29 -3.86 1.52
C ILE A 90 -1.89 -5.33 1.37
N LYS A 91 -2.40 -6.23 2.22
CA LYS A 91 -2.10 -7.67 2.16
C LYS A 91 -2.57 -8.30 0.85
N ALA A 92 -3.75 -7.91 0.34
CA ALA A 92 -4.23 -8.38 -0.95
C ALA A 92 -3.29 -7.96 -2.10
N ALA A 93 -2.83 -6.71 -2.12
CA ALA A 93 -1.85 -6.25 -3.11
C ALA A 93 -0.49 -6.98 -2.98
N LEU A 94 0.01 -7.17 -1.76
CA LEU A 94 1.25 -7.93 -1.52
C LEU A 94 1.14 -9.40 -1.96
N ALA A 95 -0.04 -9.99 -1.80
CA ALA A 95 -0.29 -11.36 -2.25
C ALA A 95 -0.24 -11.50 -3.78
N GLU A 96 -0.75 -10.52 -4.53
CA GLU A 96 -0.63 -10.48 -6.00
C GLU A 96 0.84 -10.41 -6.42
N ILE A 97 1.58 -9.43 -5.88
CA ILE A 97 3.01 -9.25 -6.16
C ILE A 97 3.78 -10.54 -5.87
N ARG A 98 3.52 -11.16 -4.71
CA ARG A 98 4.18 -12.42 -4.33
C ARG A 98 3.84 -13.55 -5.29
N GLN A 99 2.60 -13.67 -5.75
CA GLN A 99 2.22 -14.70 -6.71
C GLN A 99 2.97 -14.54 -8.03
N ASP A 100 3.08 -13.30 -8.54
CA ASP A 100 3.80 -13.05 -9.79
C ASP A 100 5.32 -13.18 -9.65
N VAL A 101 5.90 -12.82 -8.50
CA VAL A 101 7.30 -13.12 -8.18
C VAL A 101 7.55 -14.64 -8.21
N VAL A 102 6.72 -15.45 -7.54
CA VAL A 102 6.86 -16.91 -7.49
C VAL A 102 6.68 -17.54 -8.88
N ARG A 103 5.75 -17.03 -9.68
CA ARG A 103 5.51 -17.47 -11.07
C ARG A 103 6.54 -16.95 -12.07
N LYS A 104 7.49 -16.11 -11.63
CA LYS A 104 8.50 -15.45 -12.47
C LYS A 104 7.90 -14.50 -13.52
N ASN A 105 6.70 -13.98 -13.28
CA ASN A 105 6.06 -12.93 -14.07
C ASN A 105 6.60 -11.55 -13.66
N LEU A 106 7.90 -11.32 -13.86
CA LEU A 106 8.60 -10.18 -13.26
C LEU A 106 8.08 -8.81 -13.74
N GLN A 107 7.57 -8.74 -14.98
CA GLN A 107 6.99 -7.51 -15.52
C GLN A 107 5.70 -7.13 -14.78
N ASN A 108 4.85 -8.10 -14.47
CA ASN A 108 3.64 -7.85 -13.70
C ASN A 108 4.00 -7.50 -12.26
N ALA A 109 4.91 -8.26 -11.62
CA ALA A 109 5.35 -7.98 -10.27
C ALA A 109 5.92 -6.55 -10.14
N LYS A 110 6.66 -6.08 -11.15
CA LYS A 110 7.11 -4.68 -11.25
C LYS A 110 5.94 -3.71 -11.28
N LYS A 111 4.99 -3.91 -12.20
CA LYS A 111 3.81 -3.04 -12.34
C LYS A 111 2.99 -2.98 -11.05
N GLU A 112 2.77 -4.12 -10.42
CA GLU A 112 2.02 -4.24 -9.16
C GLU A 112 2.77 -3.56 -8.01
N ALA A 113 4.10 -3.69 -7.94
CA ALA A 113 4.90 -2.99 -6.93
C ALA A 113 4.87 -1.47 -7.10
N GLU A 114 4.97 -0.97 -8.33
CA GLU A 114 4.84 0.47 -8.65
C GLU A 114 3.44 0.99 -8.28
N ALA A 115 2.38 0.23 -8.62
CA ALA A 115 1.01 0.56 -8.28
C ALA A 115 0.76 0.59 -6.76
N LEU A 116 1.28 -0.39 -6.02
CA LEU A 116 1.15 -0.42 -4.56
C LEU A 116 1.90 0.75 -3.92
N LYS A 117 3.09 1.10 -4.42
CA LYS A 117 3.84 2.27 -3.96
C LYS A 117 3.04 3.56 -4.20
N LEU A 118 2.48 3.75 -5.40
CA LEU A 118 1.64 4.91 -5.70
C LEU A 118 0.41 5.00 -4.80
N ALA A 119 -0.25 3.88 -4.52
CA ALA A 119 -1.39 3.85 -3.60
C ALA A 119 -1.00 4.26 -2.17
N LEU A 120 0.13 3.76 -1.66
CA LEU A 120 0.67 4.13 -0.35
C LEU A 120 1.07 5.61 -0.30
N ASP A 121 1.72 6.12 -1.34
CA ASP A 121 2.12 7.52 -1.49
C ASP A 121 0.90 8.44 -1.51
N ALA A 122 -0.13 8.09 -2.29
CA ALA A 122 -1.36 8.86 -2.40
C ALA A 122 -2.13 8.91 -1.07
N VAL A 123 -2.27 7.78 -0.36
CA VAL A 123 -2.91 7.75 0.96
C VAL A 123 -2.14 8.61 1.96
N LEU A 124 -0.81 8.51 1.98
CA LEU A 124 0.02 9.35 2.85
C LEU A 124 -0.18 10.83 2.57
N ALA A 125 -0.13 11.23 1.29
CA ALA A 125 -0.23 12.62 0.89
C ALA A 125 -1.63 13.21 1.13
N TYR A 126 -2.68 12.55 0.65
CA TYR A 126 -4.03 13.12 0.63
C TYR A 126 -4.81 12.92 1.93
N GLN A 127 -4.68 11.75 2.56
CA GLN A 127 -5.52 11.40 3.70
C GLN A 127 -4.85 11.71 5.02
N ILE A 128 -3.54 11.51 5.10
CA ILE A 128 -2.81 11.55 6.36
C ILE A 128 -2.13 12.92 6.57
N VAL A 129 -1.39 13.39 5.57
CA VAL A 129 -0.71 14.70 5.65
C VAL A 129 -1.68 15.82 5.26
N GLY A 130 -2.34 15.70 4.11
CA GLY A 130 -3.31 16.69 3.62
C GLY A 130 -4.57 16.79 4.47
N GLY A 131 -5.02 15.67 5.05
CA GLY A 131 -6.18 15.66 5.95
C GLY A 131 -5.94 16.42 7.26
N ARG A 132 -4.74 16.31 7.82
CA ARG A 132 -4.34 17.00 9.06
C ARG A 132 -4.39 18.51 8.94
N ARG A 133 -3.93 19.04 7.80
CA ARG A 133 -3.95 20.49 7.54
C ARG A 133 -5.37 21.05 7.46
N ARG A 134 -6.32 20.29 6.90
CA ARG A 134 -7.74 20.71 6.85
C ARG A 134 -8.42 20.66 8.22
N GLU A 135 -8.13 19.64 9.02
CA GLU A 135 -8.66 19.56 10.40
C GLU A 135 -8.10 20.69 11.27
N GLU A 136 -6.81 21.02 11.13
CA GLU A 136 -6.23 22.21 11.75
C GLU A 136 -6.93 23.48 11.24
N GLU A 137 -7.03 23.71 9.93
CA GLU A 137 -7.71 24.90 9.36
C GLU A 137 -9.20 25.03 9.75
N GLU A 138 -9.93 23.92 9.92
CA GLU A 138 -11.34 23.90 10.36
C GLU A 138 -11.51 24.13 11.88
N GLU A 139 -10.52 23.81 12.72
CA GLU A 139 -10.56 24.12 14.17
C GLU A 139 -10.37 25.62 14.48
N TRP A 140 -9.81 26.39 13.54
CA TRP A 140 -9.58 27.84 13.68
C TRP A 140 -10.66 28.72 13.03
N LEU A 141 -11.69 28.13 12.41
CA LEU A 141 -12.84 28.80 11.78
C LEU A 141 -14.11 28.70 12.63
#